data_AF-A0A4Z0ZNZ3-F1
#
_entry.id   AF-A0A4Z0ZNZ3-F1
#
_cell.length_a   1.000
_cell.length_b   1.000
_cell.length_c   1.000
_cell.angle_alpha   90.00
_cell.angle_beta   90.00
_cell.angle_gamma   90.00
#
_symmetry.space_group_name_H-M   'P 1'
#
loop_
_entity.id
_entity.type
_entity.pdbx_description
1 polymer ?
#
loop_
_entity_poly.entity_id
_entity_poly.type
_entity_poly.pdbx_seq_one_letter_code
_entity_poly.pdbx_strand_id
1 'polypeptide(L)'
;MDFKKIILIVVLFLVLFLSLLYFLKQSDSHTTSNDALSPEEQMVSDRISPLGNGEGFWDEAISPFREDRTKPYLELLEDLKSGKVNFVWEVWALRRKCKPDFTPDQCNATILAYIDAEYDSPDREKVKDLFVSYFRYEEEYRKWEQPTDLNFNELYEKIKAKRREILSDKAELIFGMEESQVSFLEGTTHFIKQTANLPAEQRVKQFEDFKKKTYGNYYDSLVSREDKFDHFQMEMSLRDKEFSSIADPKEKEKYLFKIESKYFGKEKAEALANERKKETKLSESISTYESKEKEFLRENVSLSAAEKEKKLKELRIQILGSEEEADAYLRRKNIEEAGK
;
A
#
# COMPACT_ATOMS: atom_id res chain seq x y z
N MET A 1 -22.09 -52.98 -25.50
CA MET A 1 -22.57 -51.60 -25.72
C MET A 1 -22.36 -51.28 -27.20
N ASP A 2 -23.42 -50.91 -27.92
CA ASP A 2 -23.42 -50.81 -29.38
C ASP A 2 -22.40 -49.76 -29.85
N PHE A 3 -21.51 -50.12 -30.79
CA PHE A 3 -20.37 -49.29 -31.21
C PHE A 3 -20.82 -47.90 -31.72
N LYS A 4 -22.03 -47.84 -32.30
CA LYS A 4 -22.68 -46.59 -32.73
C LYS A 4 -23.02 -45.66 -31.56
N LYS A 5 -23.39 -46.20 -30.39
CA LYS A 5 -23.69 -45.42 -29.18
C LYS A 5 -22.41 -44.87 -28.54
N ILE A 6 -21.29 -45.59 -28.63
CA ILE A 6 -19.98 -45.12 -28.15
C ILE A 6 -19.52 -43.93 -28.98
N ILE A 7 -19.60 -44.02 -30.31
CA ILE A 7 -19.22 -42.91 -31.21
C ILE A 7 -20.07 -41.67 -30.95
N LEU A 8 -21.38 -41.84 -30.73
CA LEU A 8 -22.28 -40.72 -30.49
C LEU A 8 -21.98 -40.01 -29.15
N ILE A 9 -21.62 -40.77 -28.10
CA ILE A 9 -21.19 -40.21 -26.81
C ILE A 9 -19.86 -39.47 -26.93
N VAL A 10 -18.89 -40.01 -27.69
CA VAL A 10 -17.58 -39.38 -27.89
C VAL A 10 -17.72 -38.07 -28.67
N VAL A 11 -18.53 -38.04 -29.73
CA VAL A 11 -18.78 -36.80 -30.50
C VAL A 11 -19.48 -35.76 -29.62
N LEU A 12 -20.45 -36.16 -28.81
CA LEU A 12 -21.17 -35.25 -27.91
C LEU A 12 -20.25 -34.68 -26.83
N PHE A 13 -19.35 -35.50 -26.29
CA PHE A 13 -18.33 -35.06 -25.32
C PHE A 13 -17.33 -34.09 -25.96
N LEU A 14 -16.93 -34.32 -27.22
CA LEU A 14 -15.98 -33.47 -27.93
C LEU A 14 -16.57 -32.10 -28.29
N VAL A 15 -17.86 -32.05 -28.64
CA VAL A 15 -18.59 -30.79 -28.86
C VAL A 15 -18.75 -30.01 -27.55
N LEU A 16 -19.07 -30.70 -26.44
CA LEU A 16 -19.20 -30.07 -25.12
C LEU A 16 -17.85 -29.57 -24.59
N PHE A 17 -16.76 -30.31 -24.85
CA PHE A 17 -15.41 -29.90 -24.49
C PHE A 17 -14.94 -28.70 -25.32
N LEU A 18 -15.23 -28.66 -26.62
CA LEU A 18 -14.91 -27.51 -27.47
C LEU A 18 -15.76 -26.27 -27.13
N SER A 19 -17.03 -26.44 -26.74
CA SER A 19 -17.84 -25.31 -26.27
C SER A 19 -17.35 -24.77 -24.93
N LEU A 20 -16.89 -25.65 -24.03
CA LEU A 20 -16.31 -25.27 -22.74
C LEU A 20 -14.98 -24.52 -22.94
N LEU A 21 -14.13 -24.96 -23.88
CA LEU A 21 -12.91 -24.23 -24.26
C LEU A 21 -13.21 -22.88 -24.91
N TYR A 22 -14.28 -22.78 -25.70
CA TYR A 22 -14.71 -21.50 -26.28
C TYR A 22 -15.21 -20.52 -25.20
N PHE A 23 -15.98 -21.00 -24.22
CA PHE A 23 -16.42 -20.20 -23.08
C PHE A 23 -15.27 -19.79 -22.14
N LEU A 24 -14.31 -20.69 -21.88
CA LEU A 24 -13.09 -20.36 -21.10
C LEU A 24 -12.20 -19.34 -21.82
N LYS A 25 -12.17 -19.34 -23.16
CA LYS A 25 -11.43 -18.34 -23.94
C LYS A 25 -12.13 -16.98 -23.98
N GLN A 26 -13.45 -16.93 -23.76
CA GLN A 26 -14.23 -15.70 -23.78
C GLN A 26 -14.33 -15.03 -22.39
N SER A 27 -14.00 -15.75 -21.30
CA SER A 27 -13.92 -15.17 -19.95
C SER A 27 -12.63 -14.40 -19.66
N ASP A 28 -11.67 -14.37 -20.59
CA ASP A 28 -10.40 -13.62 -20.46
C ASP A 28 -10.38 -12.26 -21.18
N SER A 29 -11.52 -11.76 -21.66
CA SER A 29 -11.60 -10.43 -22.28
C SER A 29 -12.16 -9.38 -21.31
N HIS A 30 -11.51 -9.21 -20.15
CA HIS A 30 -11.49 -7.96 -19.37
C HIS A 30 -10.42 -8.07 -18.27
N THR A 31 -9.21 -8.41 -18.67
CA THR A 31 -8.00 -8.18 -17.86
C THR A 31 -7.20 -7.15 -18.63
N THR A 32 -7.23 -5.91 -18.15
CA THR A 32 -6.15 -4.95 -18.39
C THR A 32 -4.84 -5.68 -18.11
N SER A 33 -4.07 -5.93 -19.16
CA SER A 33 -2.71 -6.43 -19.04
C SER A 33 -1.90 -5.38 -18.28
N ASN A 34 -1.75 -5.58 -16.98
CA ASN A 34 -0.57 -5.10 -16.27
C ASN A 34 0.57 -5.91 -16.88
N ASP A 35 1.22 -5.36 -17.89
CA ASP A 35 2.52 -5.86 -18.33
C ASP A 35 3.46 -5.72 -17.14
N ALA A 36 3.61 -6.81 -16.39
CA ALA A 36 4.59 -6.92 -15.33
C ALA A 36 5.96 -6.77 -16.01
N LEU A 37 6.67 -5.69 -15.66
CA LEU A 37 8.04 -5.44 -16.10
C LEU A 37 8.90 -6.68 -15.86
N SER A 38 9.82 -6.98 -16.78
CA SER A 38 10.80 -8.03 -16.54
C SER A 38 11.64 -7.72 -15.28
N PRO A 39 12.22 -8.71 -14.60
CA PRO A 39 13.03 -8.47 -13.40
C PRO A 39 14.15 -7.43 -13.59
N GLU A 40 14.70 -7.32 -14.81
CA GLU A 40 15.72 -6.33 -15.17
C GLU A 40 15.12 -4.93 -15.34
N GLU A 41 13.96 -4.81 -15.99
CA GLU A 41 13.23 -3.54 -16.12
C GLU A 41 12.67 -3.07 -14.76
N GLN A 42 12.28 -4.00 -13.90
CA GLN A 42 11.82 -3.73 -12.54
C GLN A 42 12.99 -3.26 -11.66
N MET A 43 14.17 -3.88 -11.76
CA MET A 43 15.38 -3.37 -11.11
C MET A 43 15.81 -1.99 -11.63
N VAL A 44 15.63 -1.71 -12.92
CA VAL A 44 15.89 -0.37 -13.48
C VAL A 44 14.84 0.64 -13.01
N SER A 45 13.56 0.24 -12.94
CA SER A 45 12.46 1.06 -12.40
C SER A 45 12.67 1.38 -10.93
N ASP A 46 13.02 0.39 -10.12
CA ASP A 46 13.30 0.52 -8.67
C ASP A 46 14.61 1.30 -8.42
N ARG A 47 15.55 1.32 -9.37
CA ARG A 47 16.79 2.13 -9.30
C ARG A 47 16.60 3.58 -9.76
N ILE A 48 15.62 3.84 -10.63
CA ILE A 48 15.29 5.20 -11.13
C ILE A 48 14.26 5.87 -10.21
N SER A 49 13.37 5.08 -9.62
CA SER A 49 12.29 5.51 -8.74
C SER A 49 12.25 4.58 -7.51
N PRO A 50 13.15 4.75 -6.52
CA PRO A 50 13.26 3.85 -5.35
C PRO A 50 12.03 3.87 -4.42
N LEU A 51 11.04 4.69 -4.72
CA LEU A 51 9.74 4.75 -4.04
C LEU A 51 8.60 4.16 -4.90
N GLY A 52 8.93 3.45 -5.98
CA GLY A 52 7.99 2.81 -6.90
C GLY A 52 7.47 3.72 -8.01
N ASN A 53 6.60 3.15 -8.86
CA ASN A 53 6.09 3.76 -10.09
C ASN A 53 4.86 4.67 -9.83
N GLY A 54 4.44 4.79 -8.56
CA GLY A 54 3.28 5.57 -8.14
C GLY A 54 1.92 4.91 -8.35
N GLU A 55 1.85 3.60 -8.67
CA GLU A 55 0.56 2.91 -8.78
C GLU A 55 -0.12 2.79 -7.41
N GLY A 56 -1.36 3.29 -7.32
CA GLY A 56 -2.27 3.06 -6.20
C GLY A 56 -2.18 4.03 -5.01
N PHE A 57 -1.07 4.73 -4.80
CA PHE A 57 -0.93 5.65 -3.64
C PHE A 57 -1.17 7.12 -4.00
N TRP A 58 -0.99 7.55 -5.26
CA TRP A 58 -0.84 8.99 -5.59
C TRP A 58 -1.64 9.49 -6.80
N ASP A 59 -2.73 8.83 -7.18
CA ASP A 59 -3.65 9.29 -8.27
C ASP A 59 -4.32 10.64 -7.98
N GLU A 60 -4.24 11.13 -6.73
CA GLU A 60 -4.83 12.39 -6.25
C GLU A 60 -3.85 13.58 -6.22
N ALA A 61 -2.62 13.42 -6.73
CA ALA A 61 -1.73 14.57 -6.91
C ALA A 61 -2.32 15.56 -7.95
N ILE A 62 -2.57 16.80 -7.52
CA ILE A 62 -2.95 17.91 -8.40
C ILE A 62 -1.80 18.18 -9.35
N SER A 63 -1.92 17.72 -10.59
CA SER A 63 -0.94 18.02 -11.62
C SER A 63 -1.19 19.43 -12.15
N PRO A 64 -0.19 20.33 -12.10
CA PRO A 64 -0.30 21.68 -12.64
C PRO A 64 -0.37 21.69 -14.18
N PHE A 65 -0.23 20.51 -14.82
CA PHE A 65 -0.34 20.28 -16.25
C PHE A 65 -1.60 19.45 -16.62
N ARG A 66 -2.54 19.28 -15.68
CA ARG A 66 -3.85 18.61 -15.89
C ARG A 66 -5.05 19.55 -15.80
N GLU A 67 -4.92 20.72 -15.17
CA GLU A 67 -6.03 21.68 -15.00
C GLU A 67 -6.30 22.48 -16.29
N ASP A 68 -7.50 23.04 -16.42
CA ASP A 68 -7.97 23.87 -17.56
C ASP A 68 -7.11 25.12 -17.83
N ARG A 69 -6.07 25.36 -17.01
CA ARG A 69 -5.11 26.45 -17.14
C ARG A 69 -3.73 26.03 -16.63
N THR A 70 -2.69 26.37 -17.39
CA THR A 70 -1.30 26.26 -16.93
C THR A 70 -0.99 27.29 -15.85
N LYS A 71 -0.35 26.83 -14.76
CA LYS A 71 0.05 27.70 -13.64
C LYS A 71 1.28 28.53 -14.01
N PRO A 72 1.34 29.84 -13.70
CA PRO A 72 2.54 30.64 -13.88
C PRO A 72 3.77 30.04 -13.16
N TYR A 73 4.97 30.35 -13.63
CA TYR A 73 6.21 29.74 -13.10
C TYR A 73 6.40 29.98 -11.61
N LEU A 74 6.05 31.17 -11.11
CA LEU A 74 6.20 31.49 -9.68
C LEU A 74 5.28 30.62 -8.81
N GLU A 75 4.06 30.36 -9.26
CA GLU A 75 3.13 29.48 -8.55
C GLU A 75 3.63 28.03 -8.58
N LEU A 76 4.10 27.55 -9.75
CA LEU A 76 4.73 26.23 -9.87
C LEU A 76 5.93 26.10 -8.92
N LEU A 77 6.76 27.13 -8.82
CA LEU A 77 7.93 27.15 -7.94
C LEU A 77 7.54 27.04 -6.46
N GLU A 78 6.48 27.75 -6.04
CA GLU A 78 5.96 27.64 -4.67
C GLU A 78 5.41 26.23 -4.40
N ASP A 79 4.66 25.67 -5.35
CA ASP A 79 4.09 24.33 -5.22
C ASP A 79 5.18 23.24 -5.18
N LEU A 80 6.28 23.40 -5.93
CA LEU A 80 7.46 22.53 -5.85
C LEU A 80 8.16 22.65 -4.49
N LYS A 81 8.33 23.88 -3.98
CA LYS A 81 8.98 24.13 -2.67
C LYS A 81 8.17 23.62 -1.50
N SER A 82 6.84 23.63 -1.60
CA SER A 82 5.95 23.09 -0.56
C SER A 82 5.65 21.60 -0.76
N GLY A 83 6.06 21.01 -1.89
CA GLY A 83 5.73 19.63 -2.22
C GLY A 83 4.26 19.39 -2.58
N LYS A 84 3.52 20.45 -2.89
CA LYS A 84 2.20 20.29 -3.53
C LYS A 84 2.35 19.64 -4.89
N VAL A 85 3.44 19.96 -5.59
CA VAL A 85 3.85 19.30 -6.84
C VAL A 85 5.15 18.55 -6.61
N ASN A 86 5.24 17.32 -7.12
CA ASN A 86 6.48 16.56 -7.21
C ASN A 86 6.93 16.58 -8.68
N PHE A 87 8.07 17.22 -8.96
CA PHE A 87 8.51 17.44 -10.34
C PHE A 87 8.73 16.14 -11.12
N VAL A 88 9.37 15.14 -10.49
CA VAL A 88 9.67 13.85 -11.12
C VAL A 88 8.36 13.17 -11.53
N TRP A 89 7.36 13.19 -10.67
CA TRP A 89 6.05 12.61 -10.96
C TRP A 89 5.34 13.31 -12.11
N GLU A 90 5.44 14.63 -12.21
CA GLU A 90 4.89 15.38 -13.34
C GLU A 90 5.55 15.01 -14.66
N VAL A 91 6.88 14.81 -14.66
CA VAL A 91 7.58 14.30 -15.84
C VAL A 91 7.04 12.93 -16.25
N TRP A 92 6.87 12.00 -15.31
CA TRP A 92 6.30 10.68 -15.59
C TRP A 92 4.84 10.75 -16.06
N ALA A 93 4.02 11.61 -15.45
CA ALA A 93 2.63 11.81 -15.85
C ALA A 93 2.52 12.35 -17.29
N LEU A 94 3.42 13.25 -17.69
CA LEU A 94 3.51 13.75 -19.06
C LEU A 94 4.02 12.66 -20.01
N ARG A 95 5.00 11.85 -19.60
CA ARG A 95 5.51 10.72 -20.40
C ARG A 95 4.43 9.67 -20.69
N ARG A 96 3.54 9.40 -19.75
CA ARG A 96 2.39 8.48 -19.96
C ARG A 96 1.40 8.97 -21.03
N LYS A 97 1.45 10.25 -21.42
CA LYS A 97 0.65 10.81 -22.52
C LYS A 97 1.35 10.70 -23.89
N CYS A 98 2.64 10.33 -23.92
CA CYS A 98 3.35 10.10 -25.18
C CYS A 98 2.81 8.84 -25.88
N LYS A 99 2.97 8.78 -27.20
CA LYS A 99 2.57 7.59 -27.95
C LYS A 99 3.43 6.38 -27.55
N PRO A 100 2.88 5.16 -27.50
CA PRO A 100 3.61 3.97 -27.08
C PRO A 100 4.85 3.64 -27.92
N ASP A 101 4.88 4.07 -29.18
CA ASP A 101 5.98 3.85 -30.13
C ASP A 101 7.11 4.90 -30.04
N PHE A 102 6.98 5.89 -29.15
CA PHE A 102 7.99 6.93 -28.99
C PHE A 102 9.20 6.44 -28.19
N THR A 103 10.39 6.77 -28.65
CA THR A 103 11.61 6.67 -27.84
C THR A 103 11.59 7.68 -26.69
N PRO A 104 12.39 7.47 -25.63
CA PRO A 104 12.50 8.44 -24.53
C PRO A 104 12.81 9.86 -25.00
N ASP A 105 13.69 10.02 -25.99
CA ASP A 105 14.08 11.33 -26.53
C ASP A 105 12.95 11.98 -27.34
N GLN A 106 12.20 11.18 -28.11
CA GLN A 106 11.02 11.66 -28.84
C GLN A 106 9.91 12.13 -27.87
N CYS A 107 9.73 11.39 -26.78
CA CYS A 107 8.79 11.78 -25.73
C CYS A 107 9.25 13.04 -24.99
N ASN A 108 10.54 13.15 -24.63
CA ASN A 108 11.11 14.36 -24.03
C ASN A 108 10.93 15.58 -24.96
N ALA A 109 11.19 15.45 -26.26
CA ALA A 109 10.97 16.52 -27.24
C ALA A 109 9.49 16.94 -27.31
N THR A 110 8.56 15.98 -27.23
CA THR A 110 7.12 16.25 -27.21
C THR A 110 6.71 17.05 -25.97
N ILE A 111 7.27 16.71 -24.79
CA ILE A 111 7.05 17.45 -23.55
C ILE A 111 7.56 18.88 -23.66
N LEU A 112 8.74 19.10 -24.24
CA LEU A 112 9.28 20.44 -24.44
C LEU A 112 8.43 21.27 -25.41
N ALA A 113 7.91 20.64 -26.48
CA ALA A 113 7.01 21.31 -27.42
C ALA A 113 5.67 21.69 -26.78
N TYR A 114 5.15 20.85 -25.89
CA TYR A 114 3.97 21.18 -25.08
C TYR A 114 4.23 22.41 -24.19
N ILE A 115 5.37 22.45 -23.49
CA ILE A 115 5.74 23.62 -22.67
C ILE A 115 5.87 24.87 -23.54
N ASP A 116 6.44 24.76 -24.74
CA ASP A 116 6.57 25.89 -25.66
C ASP A 116 5.21 26.45 -26.13
N ALA A 117 4.19 25.59 -26.24
CA ALA A 117 2.85 25.97 -26.68
C ALA A 117 1.98 26.54 -25.56
N GLU A 118 2.16 26.07 -24.33
CA GLU A 118 1.27 26.39 -23.20
C GLU A 118 1.76 27.52 -22.29
N TYR A 119 3.01 27.94 -22.45
CA TYR A 119 3.63 28.98 -21.63
C TYR A 119 4.13 30.15 -22.48
N ASP A 120 3.89 31.37 -21.97
CA ASP A 120 4.46 32.59 -22.52
C ASP A 120 5.78 32.96 -21.83
N SER A 121 6.57 33.82 -22.47
CA SER A 121 7.79 34.35 -21.88
C SER A 121 7.46 35.35 -20.75
N PRO A 122 8.20 35.36 -19.62
CA PRO A 122 9.44 34.63 -19.32
C PRO A 122 9.25 33.25 -18.66
N ASP A 123 8.01 32.84 -18.43
CA ASP A 123 7.70 31.63 -17.66
C ASP A 123 8.04 30.37 -18.45
N ARG A 124 7.79 30.38 -19.77
CA ARG A 124 8.18 29.31 -20.70
C ARG A 124 9.64 28.92 -20.54
N GLU A 125 10.55 29.89 -20.60
CA GLU A 125 11.98 29.62 -20.54
C GLU A 125 12.38 29.00 -19.20
N LYS A 126 11.77 29.45 -18.10
CA LYS A 126 12.06 28.94 -16.75
C LYS A 126 11.48 27.55 -16.50
N VAL A 127 10.25 27.29 -16.94
CA VAL A 127 9.65 25.95 -16.86
C VAL A 127 10.45 24.99 -17.72
N LYS A 128 10.76 25.38 -18.96
CA LYS A 128 11.55 24.56 -19.89
C LYS A 128 12.93 24.23 -19.33
N ASP A 129 13.59 25.18 -18.67
CA ASP A 129 14.89 24.97 -18.02
C ASP A 129 14.84 23.88 -16.93
N LEU A 130 13.75 23.75 -16.17
CA LEU A 130 13.56 22.66 -15.21
C LEU A 130 13.54 21.29 -15.92
N PHE A 131 12.76 21.16 -16.99
CA PHE A 131 12.63 19.91 -17.75
C PHE A 131 13.94 19.53 -18.46
N VAL A 132 14.58 20.49 -19.14
CA VAL A 132 15.87 20.26 -19.80
C VAL A 132 16.93 19.85 -18.79
N SER A 133 16.99 20.51 -17.63
CA SER A 133 17.92 20.15 -16.56
C SER A 133 17.68 18.73 -16.06
N TYR A 134 16.42 18.35 -15.83
CA TYR A 134 16.05 17.00 -15.40
C TYR A 134 16.40 15.93 -16.44
N PHE A 135 16.10 16.17 -17.73
CA PHE A 135 16.45 15.22 -18.80
C PHE A 135 17.97 15.04 -18.93
N ARG A 136 18.74 16.12 -18.78
CA ARG A 136 20.21 16.04 -18.71
C ARG A 136 20.67 15.20 -17.52
N TYR A 137 20.04 15.38 -16.35
CA TYR A 137 20.34 14.54 -15.18
C TYR A 137 20.10 13.06 -15.47
N GLU A 138 18.96 12.69 -16.06
CA GLU A 138 18.67 11.28 -16.37
C GLU A 138 19.67 10.70 -17.38
N GLU A 139 20.07 11.47 -18.40
CA GLU A 139 21.06 11.05 -19.38
C GLU A 139 22.43 10.79 -18.72
N GLU A 140 22.91 11.73 -17.91
CA GLU A 140 24.18 11.60 -17.19
C GLU A 140 24.12 10.48 -16.13
N TYR A 141 22.97 10.31 -15.48
CA TYR A 141 22.75 9.23 -14.51
C TYR A 141 22.79 7.85 -15.17
N ARG A 142 22.23 7.69 -16.38
CA ARG A 142 22.32 6.43 -17.14
C ARG A 142 23.73 6.08 -17.57
N LYS A 143 24.57 7.09 -17.85
CA LYS A 143 25.98 6.91 -18.21
C LYS A 143 26.88 6.66 -17.01
N TRP A 144 26.41 6.99 -15.81
CA TRP A 144 27.18 6.86 -14.58
C TRP A 144 27.25 5.40 -14.14
N GLU A 145 28.47 4.88 -14.03
CA GLU A 145 28.72 3.55 -13.46
C GLU A 145 28.46 3.59 -11.95
N GLN A 146 27.33 3.01 -11.55
CA GLN A 146 26.91 3.00 -10.15
C GLN A 146 27.77 2.02 -9.34
N PRO A 147 28.29 2.43 -8.16
CA PRO A 147 28.94 1.51 -7.25
C PRO A 147 27.99 0.37 -6.85
N THR A 148 28.47 -0.86 -6.89
CA THR A 148 27.68 -2.07 -6.57
C THR A 148 27.99 -2.65 -5.18
N ASP A 149 28.99 -2.10 -4.50
CA ASP A 149 29.51 -2.52 -3.20
C ASP A 149 28.94 -1.71 -2.02
N LEU A 150 28.20 -0.64 -2.30
CA LEU A 150 27.63 0.26 -1.30
C LEU A 150 26.26 -0.23 -0.80
N ASN A 151 25.96 0.04 0.47
CA ASN A 151 24.60 -0.11 0.97
C ASN A 151 23.69 1.03 0.47
N PHE A 152 22.37 0.89 0.67
CA PHE A 152 21.38 1.85 0.14
C PHE A 152 21.67 3.30 0.55
N ASN A 153 21.95 3.58 1.83
CA ASN A 153 22.17 4.95 2.31
C ASN A 153 23.45 5.55 1.70
N GLU A 154 24.51 4.75 1.61
CA GLU A 154 25.77 5.16 0.99
C GLU A 154 25.61 5.44 -0.51
N LEU A 155 24.89 4.58 -1.22
CA LEU A 155 24.55 4.77 -2.62
C LEU A 155 23.68 6.03 -2.79
N TYR A 156 22.68 6.24 -1.94
CA TYR A 156 21.80 7.40 -2.00
C TYR A 156 22.53 8.73 -1.83
N GLU A 157 23.53 8.79 -0.93
CA GLU A 157 24.39 9.97 -0.80
C GLU A 157 25.22 10.23 -2.07
N LYS A 158 25.67 9.19 -2.78
CA LYS A 158 26.31 9.35 -4.10
C LYS A 158 25.34 9.89 -5.15
N ILE A 159 24.11 9.38 -5.16
CA ILE A 159 23.04 9.86 -6.05
C ILE A 159 22.76 11.34 -5.78
N LYS A 160 22.60 11.74 -4.51
CA LYS A 160 22.41 13.14 -4.10
C LYS A 160 23.56 14.03 -4.55
N ALA A 161 24.81 13.60 -4.37
CA ALA A 161 25.98 14.35 -4.83
C ALA A 161 25.95 14.55 -6.36
N LYS A 162 25.61 13.51 -7.12
CA LYS A 162 25.48 13.58 -8.59
C LYS A 162 24.35 14.51 -9.03
N ARG A 163 23.20 14.48 -8.32
CA ARG A 163 22.10 15.44 -8.54
C ARG A 163 22.57 16.88 -8.32
N ARG A 164 23.31 17.16 -7.24
CA ARG A 164 23.84 18.52 -6.97
C ARG A 164 24.87 18.96 -8.01
N GLU A 165 25.71 18.05 -8.50
CA GLU A 165 26.67 18.31 -9.59
C GLU A 165 25.96 18.76 -10.87
N ILE A 166 24.88 18.07 -11.27
CA ILE A 166 24.22 18.30 -12.57
C ILE A 166 23.14 19.39 -12.50
N LEU A 167 22.37 19.42 -11.41
CA LEU A 167 21.18 20.26 -11.28
C LEU A 167 21.42 21.50 -10.41
N SER A 168 22.52 21.54 -9.65
CA SER A 168 22.81 22.65 -8.73
C SER A 168 21.65 22.92 -7.77
N ASP A 169 21.12 24.15 -7.74
CA ASP A 169 20.01 24.60 -6.90
C ASP A 169 18.67 23.94 -7.27
N LYS A 170 18.48 23.55 -8.53
CA LYS A 170 17.27 22.86 -8.97
C LYS A 170 17.12 21.46 -8.37
N ALA A 171 18.20 20.87 -7.86
CA ALA A 171 18.14 19.54 -7.26
C ALA A 171 17.19 19.50 -6.05
N GLU A 172 17.17 20.57 -5.24
CA GLU A 172 16.25 20.68 -4.11
C GLU A 172 14.79 20.81 -4.57
N LEU A 173 14.54 21.56 -5.65
CA LEU A 173 13.20 21.70 -6.23
C LEU A 173 12.67 20.39 -6.83
N ILE A 174 13.55 19.60 -7.44
CA ILE A 174 13.19 18.37 -8.16
C ILE A 174 13.11 17.18 -7.20
N PHE A 175 14.08 17.03 -6.30
CA PHE A 175 14.26 15.84 -5.46
C PHE A 175 14.14 16.12 -3.95
N GLY A 176 13.95 17.36 -3.50
CA GLY A 176 13.97 17.69 -2.08
C GLY A 176 12.94 16.95 -1.24
N MET A 177 11.74 16.70 -1.79
CA MET A 177 10.73 15.89 -1.11
C MET A 177 11.20 14.43 -0.94
N GLU A 178 11.71 13.81 -2.01
CA GLU A 178 12.26 12.45 -1.96
C GLU A 178 13.42 12.36 -0.94
N GLU A 179 14.34 13.32 -0.98
CA GLU A 179 15.47 13.38 -0.06
C GLU A 179 15.02 13.52 1.40
N SER A 180 13.96 14.30 1.66
CA SER A 180 13.37 14.42 3.00
C SER A 180 12.68 13.13 3.45
N GLN A 181 12.04 12.39 2.54
CA GLN A 181 11.42 11.10 2.84
C GLN A 181 12.46 10.05 3.16
N VAL A 182 13.54 9.96 2.39
CA VAL A 182 14.65 9.04 2.68
C VAL A 182 15.29 9.40 4.02
N SER A 183 15.54 10.68 4.28
CA SER A 183 16.05 11.15 5.58
C SER A 183 15.13 10.77 6.75
N PHE A 184 13.81 10.84 6.55
CA PHE A 184 12.83 10.44 7.55
C PHE A 184 12.85 8.93 7.82
N LEU A 185 12.91 8.10 6.77
CA LEU A 185 13.00 6.64 6.90
C LEU A 185 14.27 6.22 7.66
N GLU A 186 15.41 6.78 7.29
CA GLU A 186 16.69 6.54 7.97
C GLU A 186 16.64 6.97 9.44
N GLY A 187 16.13 8.18 9.71
CA GLY A 187 16.03 8.74 11.05
C GLY A 187 15.01 8.03 11.95
N THR A 188 13.97 7.43 11.38
CA THR A 188 12.89 6.77 12.14
C THR A 188 13.42 5.61 12.99
N THR A 189 14.26 4.74 12.43
CA THR A 189 14.84 3.62 13.19
C THR A 189 15.63 4.10 14.40
N HIS A 190 16.40 5.17 14.24
CA HIS A 190 17.17 5.78 15.31
C HIS A 190 16.26 6.43 16.36
N PHE A 191 15.24 7.19 15.91
CA PHE A 191 14.23 7.78 16.78
C PHE A 191 13.55 6.73 17.67
N ILE A 192 13.10 5.62 17.07
CA ILE A 192 12.41 4.54 17.78
C ILE A 192 13.27 3.98 18.91
N LYS A 193 14.57 3.78 18.66
CA LYS A 193 15.54 3.28 19.65
C LYS A 193 15.81 4.29 20.76
N GLN A 194 16.03 5.56 20.41
CA GLN A 194 16.36 6.61 21.39
C GLN A 194 15.19 6.97 22.30
N THR A 195 13.96 6.83 21.82
CA THR A 195 12.75 7.21 22.56
C THR A 195 12.06 6.05 23.28
N ALA A 196 12.64 4.85 23.25
CA ALA A 196 12.02 3.63 23.80
C ALA A 196 11.65 3.71 25.30
N ASN A 197 12.33 4.57 26.06
CA ASN A 197 12.11 4.75 27.50
C ASN A 197 11.29 6.00 27.84
N LEU A 198 10.85 6.77 26.84
CA LEU A 198 10.02 7.95 27.09
C LEU A 198 8.57 7.56 27.38
N PRO A 199 7.84 8.37 28.18
CA PRO A 199 6.39 8.27 28.29
C PRO A 199 5.73 8.32 26.91
N ALA A 200 4.68 7.52 26.70
CA ALA A 200 4.10 7.32 25.37
C ALA A 200 3.60 8.63 24.74
N GLU A 201 2.96 9.50 25.53
CA GLU A 201 2.50 10.81 25.06
C GLU A 201 3.67 11.70 24.59
N GLN A 202 4.78 11.69 25.33
CA GLN A 202 5.98 12.46 24.94
C GLN A 202 6.61 11.87 23.69
N ARG A 203 6.62 10.54 23.57
CA ARG A 203 7.15 9.84 22.40
C ARG A 203 6.37 10.14 21.13
N VAL A 204 5.03 10.13 21.20
CA VAL A 204 4.16 10.50 20.07
C VAL A 204 4.39 11.96 19.67
N LYS A 205 4.43 12.88 20.64
CA LYS A 205 4.71 14.29 20.35
C LYS A 205 6.08 14.48 19.69
N GLN A 206 7.13 13.87 20.24
CA GLN A 206 8.47 13.97 19.67
C GLN A 206 8.58 13.34 18.28
N PHE A 207 7.78 12.30 17.99
CA PHE A 207 7.75 11.70 16.66
C PHE A 207 7.16 12.67 15.64
N GLU A 208 6.06 13.33 15.97
CA GLU A 208 5.48 14.37 15.11
C GLU A 208 6.42 15.56 14.93
N ASP A 209 7.09 16.01 15.99
CA ASP A 209 8.09 17.07 15.91
C ASP A 209 9.28 16.64 15.02
N PHE A 210 9.75 15.39 15.15
CA PHE A 210 10.79 14.81 14.29
C PHE A 210 10.35 14.74 12.82
N LYS A 211 9.14 14.27 12.55
CA LYS A 211 8.54 14.21 11.22
C LYS A 211 8.47 15.60 10.60
N LYS A 212 7.88 16.57 11.32
CA LYS A 212 7.76 17.96 10.88
C LYS A 212 9.11 18.61 10.61
N LYS A 213 10.10 18.38 11.48
CA LYS A 213 11.45 18.89 11.31
C LYS A 213 12.14 18.30 10.08
N THR A 214 11.98 17.00 9.84
CA THR A 214 12.64 16.31 8.73
C THR A 214 12.05 16.71 7.37
N TYR A 215 10.71 16.80 7.29
CA TYR A 215 10.03 17.20 6.06
C TYR A 215 10.04 18.71 5.80
N GLY A 216 10.20 19.54 6.83
CA GLY A 216 10.26 20.99 6.68
C GLY A 216 9.04 21.54 5.93
N ASN A 217 9.28 22.25 4.81
CA ASN A 217 8.22 22.84 3.98
C ASN A 217 7.33 21.81 3.28
N TYR A 218 7.75 20.54 3.21
CA TYR A 218 6.98 19.46 2.59
C TYR A 218 5.96 18.82 3.55
N TYR A 219 6.06 19.10 4.85
CA TYR A 219 5.29 18.40 5.89
C TYR A 219 3.77 18.47 5.64
N ASP A 220 3.23 19.67 5.43
CA ASP A 220 1.79 19.85 5.29
C ASP A 220 1.23 19.12 4.06
N SER A 221 1.95 19.19 2.93
CA SER A 221 1.56 18.51 1.68
C SER A 221 1.61 16.98 1.84
N LEU A 222 2.62 16.46 2.53
CA LEU A 222 2.78 15.03 2.77
C LEU A 222 1.69 14.51 3.72
N VAL A 223 1.52 15.16 4.88
CA VAL A 223 0.53 14.76 5.89
C VAL A 223 -0.90 14.84 5.36
N SER A 224 -1.20 15.77 4.45
CA SER A 224 -2.53 15.86 3.84
C SER A 224 -2.93 14.66 2.97
N ARG A 225 -1.94 13.86 2.51
CA ARG A 225 -2.14 12.75 1.58
C ARG A 225 -1.97 11.37 2.24
N GLU A 226 -1.37 11.32 3.42
CA GLU A 226 -1.16 10.05 4.11
C GLU A 226 -2.48 9.45 4.61
N ASP A 227 -2.55 8.13 4.61
CA ASP A 227 -3.70 7.42 5.17
C ASP A 227 -3.75 7.64 6.69
N LYS A 228 -4.94 7.97 7.21
CA LYS A 228 -5.18 8.11 8.64
C LYS A 228 -4.94 6.80 9.40
N PHE A 229 -5.08 5.66 8.73
CA PHE A 229 -4.77 4.34 9.23
C PHE A 229 -3.27 4.18 9.48
N ASP A 230 -2.41 4.65 8.58
CA ASP A 230 -0.95 4.58 8.77
C ASP A 230 -0.53 5.42 9.98
N HIS A 231 -1.14 6.60 10.17
CA HIS A 231 -0.89 7.43 11.36
C HIS A 231 -1.36 6.74 12.63
N PHE A 232 -2.54 6.11 12.60
CA PHE A 232 -3.06 5.33 13.71
C PHE A 232 -2.12 4.18 14.06
N GLN A 233 -1.66 3.39 13.08
CA GLN A 233 -0.74 2.28 13.30
C GLN A 233 0.59 2.76 13.89
N MET A 234 1.14 3.86 13.35
CA MET A 234 2.36 4.46 13.88
C MET A 234 2.18 4.90 15.34
N GLU A 235 1.12 5.66 15.67
CA GLU A 235 0.84 6.08 17.05
C GLU A 235 0.66 4.87 17.98
N MET A 236 -0.05 3.83 17.54
CA MET A 236 -0.21 2.59 18.30
C MET A 236 1.13 1.89 18.54
N SER A 237 2.01 1.83 17.54
CA SER A 237 3.36 1.25 17.70
C SER A 237 4.22 2.03 18.71
N LEU A 238 4.09 3.36 18.73
CA LEU A 238 4.80 4.22 19.68
C LEU A 238 4.26 4.03 21.11
N ARG A 239 2.97 3.71 21.23
CA ARG A 239 2.26 3.48 22.49
C ARG A 239 2.23 2.02 22.94
N ASP A 240 2.80 1.09 22.17
CA ASP A 240 2.66 -0.35 22.39
C ASP A 240 2.97 -0.80 23.83
N LYS A 241 4.06 -0.29 24.43
CA LYS A 241 4.41 -0.61 25.81
C LYS A 241 3.35 -0.16 26.83
N GLU A 242 2.81 1.05 26.65
CA GLU A 242 1.74 1.58 27.51
C GLU A 242 0.47 0.76 27.32
N PHE A 243 0.07 0.53 26.07
CA PHE A 243 -1.11 -0.24 25.71
C PHE A 243 -1.06 -1.69 26.23
N SER A 244 0.08 -2.36 26.07
CA SER A 244 0.31 -3.73 26.53
C SER A 244 0.37 -3.86 28.05
N SER A 245 0.68 -2.77 28.78
CA SER A 245 0.69 -2.75 30.24
C SER A 245 -0.72 -2.64 30.87
N ILE A 246 -1.74 -2.31 30.09
CA ILE A 246 -3.12 -2.20 30.58
C ILE A 246 -3.70 -3.60 30.81
N ALA A 247 -3.84 -3.98 32.08
CA ALA A 247 -4.36 -5.29 32.47
C ALA A 247 -5.89 -5.39 32.38
N ASP A 248 -6.62 -4.30 32.67
CA ASP A 248 -8.08 -4.28 32.62
C ASP A 248 -8.57 -4.16 31.17
N PRO A 249 -9.30 -5.17 30.63
CA PRO A 249 -9.85 -5.12 29.28
C PRO A 249 -10.74 -3.89 29.02
N LYS A 250 -11.47 -3.39 30.03
CA LYS A 250 -12.34 -2.22 29.88
C LYS A 250 -11.54 -0.93 29.71
N GLU A 251 -10.46 -0.78 30.46
CA GLU A 251 -9.55 0.37 30.31
C GLU A 251 -8.78 0.27 28.99
N LYS A 252 -8.43 -0.94 28.56
CA LYS A 252 -7.78 -1.19 27.26
C LYS A 252 -8.69 -0.80 26.08
N GLU A 253 -9.98 -1.12 26.16
CA GLU A 253 -10.97 -0.71 25.14
C GLU A 253 -11.21 0.80 25.14
N LYS A 254 -11.31 1.44 26.32
CA LYS A 254 -11.40 2.91 26.40
C LYS A 254 -10.18 3.59 25.78
N TYR A 255 -9.00 3.01 25.97
CA TYR A 255 -7.76 3.50 25.40
C TYR A 255 -7.77 3.43 23.86
N LEU A 256 -8.14 2.27 23.29
CA LEU A 256 -8.30 2.11 21.84
C LEU A 256 -9.33 3.10 21.29
N PHE A 257 -10.51 3.15 21.90
CA PHE A 257 -11.59 4.04 21.46
C PHE A 257 -11.14 5.51 21.38
N LYS A 258 -10.34 5.96 22.35
CA LYS A 258 -9.80 7.33 22.36
C LYS A 258 -8.91 7.60 21.14
N ILE A 259 -8.01 6.67 20.80
CA ILE A 259 -7.07 6.82 19.69
C ILE A 259 -7.81 6.65 18.36
N GLU A 260 -8.67 5.65 18.22
CA GLU A 260 -9.50 5.45 17.02
C GLU A 260 -10.40 6.66 16.75
N SER A 261 -10.99 7.25 17.79
CA SER A 261 -11.80 8.46 17.65
C SER A 261 -10.99 9.65 17.12
N LYS A 262 -9.70 9.75 17.45
CA LYS A 262 -8.80 10.80 16.95
C LYS A 262 -8.60 10.69 15.43
N TYR A 263 -8.46 9.48 14.90
CA TYR A 263 -8.11 9.25 13.49
C TYR A 263 -9.32 8.98 12.60
N PHE A 264 -10.28 8.20 13.07
CA PHE A 264 -11.41 7.73 12.26
C PHE A 264 -12.74 8.41 12.61
N GLY A 265 -12.77 9.20 13.69
CA GLY A 265 -13.99 9.80 14.23
C GLY A 265 -14.77 8.84 15.12
N LYS A 266 -15.70 9.39 15.91
CA LYS A 266 -16.44 8.65 16.94
C LYS A 266 -17.28 7.50 16.37
N GLU A 267 -17.97 7.73 15.26
CA GLU A 267 -18.86 6.72 14.65
C GLU A 267 -18.08 5.46 14.23
N LYS A 268 -16.95 5.63 13.54
CA LYS A 268 -16.09 4.50 13.16
C LYS A 268 -15.48 3.81 14.38
N ALA A 269 -15.05 4.57 15.39
CA ALA A 269 -14.55 4.00 16.64
C ALA A 269 -15.62 3.17 17.37
N GLU A 270 -16.87 3.61 17.38
CA GLU A 270 -17.99 2.84 17.94
C GLU A 270 -18.27 1.56 17.14
N ALA A 271 -18.21 1.62 15.81
CA ALA A 271 -18.36 0.44 14.95
C ALA A 271 -17.25 -0.60 15.23
N LEU A 272 -15.99 -0.16 15.32
CA LEU A 272 -14.84 -1.01 15.64
C LEU A 272 -14.96 -1.64 17.04
N ALA A 273 -15.35 -0.84 18.04
CA ALA A 273 -15.58 -1.33 19.39
C ALA A 273 -16.72 -2.37 19.46
N ASN A 274 -17.77 -2.19 18.66
CA ASN A 274 -18.86 -3.15 18.56
C ASN A 274 -18.43 -4.45 17.87
N GLU A 275 -17.58 -4.37 16.84
CA GLU A 275 -17.05 -5.55 16.17
C GLU A 275 -16.14 -6.36 17.10
N ARG A 276 -15.21 -5.72 17.80
CA ARG A 276 -14.38 -6.38 18.82
C ARG A 276 -15.20 -7.07 19.91
N LYS A 277 -16.33 -6.47 20.33
CA LYS A 277 -17.25 -7.11 21.30
C LYS A 277 -17.89 -8.38 20.72
N LYS A 278 -18.25 -8.39 19.45
CA LYS A 278 -18.78 -9.60 18.79
C LYS A 278 -17.71 -10.67 18.69
N GLU A 279 -16.49 -10.30 18.29
CA GLU A 279 -15.34 -11.22 18.20
C GLU A 279 -15.00 -11.83 19.57
N THR A 280 -14.98 -11.02 20.63
CA THR A 280 -14.72 -11.48 22.00
C THR A 280 -15.78 -12.48 22.44
N LYS A 281 -17.08 -12.16 22.23
CA LYS A 281 -18.18 -13.08 22.54
C LYS A 281 -18.09 -14.38 21.75
N LEU A 282 -17.77 -14.30 20.46
CA LEU A 282 -17.61 -15.48 19.62
C LEU A 282 -16.45 -16.35 20.12
N SER A 283 -15.32 -15.74 20.49
CA SER A 283 -14.17 -16.45 21.05
C SER A 283 -14.50 -17.16 22.38
N GLU A 284 -15.22 -16.49 23.27
CA GLU A 284 -15.71 -17.08 24.53
C GLU A 284 -16.67 -18.25 24.29
N SER A 285 -17.60 -18.12 23.34
CA SER A 285 -18.51 -19.18 22.93
C SER A 285 -17.78 -20.38 22.32
N ILE A 286 -16.77 -20.14 21.48
CA ILE A 286 -15.92 -21.19 20.91
C ILE A 286 -15.16 -21.92 22.02
N SER A 287 -14.51 -21.20 22.94
CA SER A 287 -13.79 -21.81 24.07
C SER A 287 -14.70 -22.65 24.96
N THR A 288 -15.92 -22.15 25.22
CA THR A 288 -16.96 -22.88 25.96
C THR A 288 -17.36 -24.16 25.23
N TYR A 289 -17.55 -24.09 23.91
CA TYR A 289 -17.86 -25.24 23.08
C TYR A 289 -16.74 -26.29 23.13
N GLU A 290 -15.48 -25.90 22.95
CA GLU A 290 -14.34 -26.83 22.96
C GLU A 290 -14.19 -27.55 24.30
N SER A 291 -14.46 -26.87 25.42
CA SER A 291 -14.47 -27.50 26.73
C SER A 291 -15.58 -28.55 26.84
N LYS A 292 -16.80 -28.22 26.40
CA LYS A 292 -17.95 -29.13 26.45
C LYS A 292 -17.84 -30.28 25.44
N GLU A 293 -17.22 -30.05 24.29
CA GLU A 293 -16.90 -31.10 23.32
C GLU A 293 -15.99 -32.15 23.96
N LYS A 294 -14.90 -31.72 24.62
CA LYS A 294 -13.98 -32.63 25.32
C LYS A 294 -14.65 -33.41 26.43
N GLU A 295 -15.51 -32.76 27.23
CA GLU A 295 -16.29 -33.40 28.29
C GLU A 295 -17.27 -34.44 27.70
N PHE A 296 -18.05 -34.04 26.71
CA PHE A 296 -18.99 -34.91 26.02
C PHE A 296 -18.31 -36.16 25.45
N LEU A 297 -17.17 -36.00 24.78
CA LEU A 297 -16.41 -37.11 24.21
C LEU A 297 -15.86 -38.07 25.28
N ARG A 298 -15.49 -37.55 26.45
CA ARG A 298 -15.02 -38.37 27.58
C ARG A 298 -16.16 -39.16 28.24
N GLU A 299 -17.35 -38.58 28.32
CA GLU A 299 -18.50 -39.22 28.98
C GLU A 299 -19.23 -40.21 28.04
N ASN A 300 -19.15 -40.00 26.73
CA ASN A 300 -19.93 -40.73 25.75
C ASN A 300 -19.06 -41.65 24.86
N VAL A 301 -18.06 -42.32 25.45
CA VAL A 301 -17.10 -43.17 24.72
C VAL A 301 -17.79 -44.28 23.93
N SER A 302 -18.87 -44.85 24.46
CA SER A 302 -19.61 -45.99 23.90
C SER A 302 -20.55 -45.65 22.73
N LEU A 303 -20.80 -44.35 22.46
CA LEU A 303 -21.67 -43.95 21.34
C LEU A 303 -21.02 -44.25 19.98
N SER A 304 -21.85 -44.58 18.99
CA SER A 304 -21.39 -44.73 17.61
C SER A 304 -20.92 -43.39 17.03
N ALA A 305 -20.06 -43.43 16.01
CA ALA A 305 -19.51 -42.22 15.38
C ALA A 305 -20.60 -41.29 14.84
N ALA A 306 -21.65 -41.84 14.22
CA ALA A 306 -22.77 -41.08 13.67
C ALA A 306 -23.60 -40.38 14.77
N GLU A 307 -23.81 -41.05 15.90
CA GLU A 307 -24.54 -40.46 17.04
C GLU A 307 -23.73 -39.39 17.77
N LYS A 308 -22.40 -39.59 17.87
CA LYS A 308 -21.48 -38.57 18.40
C LYS A 308 -21.53 -37.31 17.56
N GLU A 309 -21.39 -37.44 16.23
CA GLU A 309 -21.39 -36.28 15.34
C GLU A 309 -22.71 -35.52 15.37
N LYS A 310 -23.85 -36.24 15.39
CA LYS A 310 -25.16 -35.61 15.52
C LYS A 310 -25.30 -34.80 16.82
N LYS A 311 -24.94 -35.39 17.96
CA LYS A 311 -25.01 -34.71 19.26
C LYS A 311 -24.01 -33.56 19.39
N LEU A 312 -22.81 -33.69 18.80
CA LEU A 312 -21.84 -32.61 18.73
C LEU A 312 -22.31 -31.47 17.82
N LYS A 313 -23.04 -31.76 16.74
CA LYS A 313 -23.69 -30.72 15.91
C LYS A 313 -24.75 -29.96 16.71
N GLU A 314 -25.62 -30.67 17.42
CA GLU A 314 -26.64 -30.05 18.30
C GLU A 314 -25.98 -29.18 19.39
N LEU A 315 -24.91 -29.67 20.02
CA LEU A 315 -24.13 -28.94 21.02
C LEU A 315 -23.47 -27.68 20.46
N ARG A 316 -22.92 -27.72 19.24
CA ARG A 316 -22.36 -26.55 18.54
C ARG A 316 -23.43 -25.50 18.29
N ILE A 317 -24.56 -25.88 17.70
CA ILE A 317 -25.65 -24.96 17.39
C ILE A 317 -26.17 -24.31 18.68
N GLN A 318 -26.28 -25.08 19.76
CA GLN A 318 -26.74 -24.57 21.05
C GLN A 318 -25.80 -23.50 21.65
N ILE A 319 -24.49 -23.64 21.46
CA ILE A 319 -23.49 -22.76 22.10
C ILE A 319 -23.10 -21.59 21.18
N LEU A 320 -22.96 -21.84 19.89
CA LEU A 320 -22.60 -20.83 18.88
C LEU A 320 -23.84 -20.09 18.34
N GLY A 321 -25.06 -20.48 18.73
CA GLY A 321 -26.27 -19.69 18.52
C GLY A 321 -26.90 -19.77 17.13
N SER A 322 -26.21 -20.30 16.13
CA SER A 322 -26.81 -20.59 14.81
C SER A 322 -26.15 -21.76 14.10
N GLU A 323 -26.85 -22.34 13.12
CA GLU A 323 -26.29 -23.37 12.23
C GLU A 323 -25.17 -22.80 11.35
N GLU A 324 -25.28 -21.54 10.93
CA GLU A 324 -24.27 -20.86 10.13
C GLU A 324 -22.95 -20.69 10.89
N GLU A 325 -23.00 -20.26 12.16
CA GLU A 325 -21.80 -20.13 13.01
C GLU A 325 -21.19 -21.49 13.35
N ALA A 326 -22.02 -22.52 13.58
CA ALA A 326 -21.56 -23.89 13.82
C ALA A 326 -20.82 -24.48 12.61
N ASP A 327 -21.36 -24.27 11.41
CA ASP A 327 -20.73 -24.73 10.17
C ASP A 327 -19.47 -23.89 9.84
N ALA A 328 -19.48 -22.58 10.13
CA ALA A 328 -18.31 -21.73 9.99
C ALA A 328 -17.16 -22.14 10.90
N TYR A 329 -17.45 -22.54 12.14
CA TYR A 329 -16.46 -23.11 13.06
C TYR A 329 -15.82 -24.38 12.48
N LEU A 330 -16.63 -25.32 11.96
CA LEU A 330 -16.14 -26.54 11.32
C LEU A 330 -15.21 -26.24 10.14
N ARG A 331 -15.60 -25.30 9.27
CA ARG A 331 -14.76 -24.90 8.13
C ARG A 331 -13.40 -24.37 8.60
N ARG A 332 -13.37 -23.53 9.64
CA ARG A 332 -12.12 -23.00 10.21
C ARG A 332 -11.26 -24.11 10.81
N LYS A 333 -11.86 -24.99 11.63
CA LYS A 333 -11.16 -26.13 12.25
C LYS A 333 -10.52 -27.05 11.20
N ASN A 334 -11.26 -27.38 10.14
CA ASN A 334 -10.75 -28.22 9.05
C ASN A 334 -9.59 -27.56 8.29
N ILE A 335 -9.63 -26.23 8.09
CA ILE A 335 -8.53 -25.48 7.46
C ILE A 335 -7.29 -25.48 8.38
N GLU A 336 -7.47 -25.23 9.68
CA GLU A 336 -6.38 -25.23 10.66
C GLU A 336 -5.74 -26.62 10.84
N GLU A 337 -6.53 -27.69 10.74
CA GLU A 337 -6.05 -29.07 10.80
C GLU A 337 -5.39 -29.52 9.49
N ALA A 338 -5.84 -29.03 8.33
CA ALA A 338 -5.21 -29.32 7.03
C ALA A 338 -3.90 -28.55 6.78
N GLY A 339 -3.69 -27.45 7.52
CA GLY A 339 -2.46 -26.65 7.47
C GLY A 339 -1.36 -27.08 8.46
N LYS A 340 -1.63 -28.10 9.29
CA LYS A 340 -0.65 -28.75 10.17
C LYS A 340 -0.18 -30.06 9.54
#